data_AF-A0A259M1C9-F1
#
_entry.id   AF-A0A259M1C9-F1
#
_cell.length_a   1.000
_cell.length_b   1.000
_cell.length_c   1.000
_cell.angle_alpha   90.00
_cell.angle_beta   90.00
_cell.angle_gamma   90.00
#
_symmetry.space_group_name_H-M   'P 1'
#
loop_
_entity.id
_entity.type
_entity.pdbx_description
1 polymer ?
#
loop_
_entity_poly.entity_id
_entity_poly.type
_entity_poly.pdbx_seq_one_letter_code
_entity_poly.pdbx_strand_id
1 'polypeptide(L)' 'MKSAVIVFPGSNCDRDAHDALAKLTGKAPAMVWHKDGEIPAGT' A
#
# COMPACT_ATOMS: atom_id res chain seq x y z
N MET A 1 -6.37 1.51 -11.32
CA MET A 1 -5.40 2.48 -10.77
C MET A 1 -4.18 1.71 -10.30
N LYS A 2 -3.03 2.39 -10.26
CA LYS A 2 -1.74 1.83 -9.86
C LYS A 2 -1.35 2.43 -8.50
N SER A 3 -1.23 1.62 -7.44
CA SER A 3 -1.10 2.12 -6.05
C SER A 3 -0.30 1.19 -5.12
N ALA A 4 0.37 1.81 -4.15
CA ALA A 4 1.11 1.14 -3.08
C ALA A 4 0.92 1.90 -1.75
N VAL A 5 0.95 1.16 -0.64
CA VAL A 5 0.97 1.68 0.73
C VAL A 5 2.31 1.30 1.35
N ILE A 6 3.07 2.31 1.79
CA ILE A 6 4.36 2.10 2.44
C ILE A 6 4.13 1.86 3.93
N VAL A 7 4.54 0.69 4.41
CA VAL A 7 4.39 0.25 5.80
C VAL A 7 5.63 0.66 6.60
N PHE A 8 5.41 1.43 7.67
CA PHE A 8 6.44 1.82 8.63
C PHE A 8 6.21 1.12 9.99
N PRO A 9 7.26 0.86 10.78
CA PRO A 9 7.09 0.35 12.14
C PRO A 9 6.30 1.34 12.98
N GLY A 10 5.16 0.90 13.52
CA GLY A 10 4.26 1.74 14.33
C GLY A 10 3.32 2.63 13.53
N SER A 11 3.25 2.49 12.20
CA SER A 11 2.16 3.09 11.43
C SER A 11 0.85 2.35 11.74
N ASN A 12 -0.17 3.13 12.09
CA ASN A 12 -1.43 2.59 12.59
C ASN A 12 -2.49 2.45 11.48
N CYS A 13 -2.36 3.22 10.40
CA CYS A 13 -3.39 3.34 9.36
C CYS A 13 -3.02 2.69 8.03
N ASP A 14 -1.96 1.88 7.96
CA ASP A 14 -1.58 1.21 6.70
C ASP A 14 -2.70 0.30 6.18
N ARG A 15 -3.43 -0.36 7.10
CA ARG A 15 -4.58 -1.21 6.75
C ARG A 15 -5.79 -0.38 6.32
N ASP A 16 -6.01 0.77 6.96
CA ASP A 16 -7.10 1.66 6.58
C ASP A 16 -6.87 2.20 5.16
N ALA A 17 -5.63 2.58 4.84
CA ALA A 17 -5.23 3.00 3.50
C ALA A 17 -5.37 1.87 2.47
N HIS A 18 -4.95 0.66 2.82
CA HIS A 18 -5.16 -0.53 1.99
C HIS A 18 -6.65 -0.73 1.65
N ASP A 19 -7.50 -0.76 2.68
CA ASP A 19 -8.92 -1.04 2.53
C ASP A 19 -9.65 0.06 1.76
N ALA A 20 -9.33 1.32 2.02
CA ALA A 20 -9.88 2.46 1.29
C ALA A 20 -9.53 2.38 -0.19
N LEU A 21 -8.25 2.16 -0.52
CA LEU A 21 -7.77 2.05 -1.90
C LEU A 21 -8.38 0.84 -2.63
N ALA A 22 -8.47 -0.31 -1.96
CA ALA A 22 -9.10 -1.51 -2.51
C ALA A 22 -10.58 -1.27 -2.85
N LYS A 23 -11.34 -0.68 -1.92
CA LYS A 23 -12.78 -0.41 -2.09
C LYS A 23 -13.05 0.63 -3.18
N LEU A 24 -12.26 1.71 -3.22
CA LEU A 24 -12.48 2.82 -4.15
C LEU A 24 -12.03 2.50 -5.58
N THR A 25 -10.97 1.70 -5.72
CA THR A 25 -10.35 1.45 -7.04
C THR A 25 -10.66 0.07 -7.61
N GLY A 26 -11.26 -0.83 -6.82
CA GLY A 26 -11.50 -2.22 -7.19
C GLY A 26 -10.23 -3.08 -7.31
N LYS A 27 -9.05 -2.53 -6.96
CA LYS A 27 -7.76 -3.23 -6.96
C LYS A 27 -7.05 -2.94 -5.64
N ALA A 28 -6.57 -3.98 -4.96
CA ALA A 28 -5.77 -3.80 -3.76
C ALA A 28 -4.41 -3.14 -4.09
N PRO A 29 -3.95 -2.16 -3.30
CA PRO A 29 -2.60 -1.62 -3.44
C PRO A 29 -1.55 -2.66 -3.01
N ALA A 30 -0.31 -2.55 -3.48
CA ALA A 30 0.75 -3.34 -2.84
C ALA A 30 1.12 -2.75 -1.49
N MET A 31 1.36 -3.63 -0.51
CA MET A 31 1.92 -3.26 0.77
C MET A 31 3.44 -3.40 0.67
N VAL A 32 4.17 -2.29 0.82
CA VAL A 32 5.63 -2.25 0.64
C VAL A 32 6.28 -1.87 1.96
N TRP A 33 7.25 -2.66 2.44
CA TRP A 33 7.95 -2.33 3.67
C TRP A 33 8.93 -1.18 3.44
N HIS A 34 8.99 -0.21 4.34
CA HIS A 34 9.76 1.01 4.13
C HIS A 34 11.28 0.81 3.90
N LYS A 35 11.83 -0.36 4.25
CA LYS A 35 13.25 -0.71 4.03
C LYS A 35 13.53 -1.53 2.77
N ASP A 36 12.50 -1.93 2.03
CA ASP A 36 12.70 -2.74 0.82
C ASP A 36 13.40 -1.94 -0.30
N GLY A 37 13.39 -0.60 -0.20
CA GLY A 37 14.15 0.30 -1.08
C GLY A 37 13.56 0.46 -2.48
N GLU A 38 12.57 -0.35 -2.85
CA GLU A 38 11.96 -0.38 -4.18
C GLU A 38 10.44 -0.57 -4.07
N ILE A 39 9.70 -0.04 -5.06
CA ILE A 39 8.27 -0.26 -5.21
C ILE A 39 8.07 -1.26 -6.37
N PRO A 40 7.28 -2.35 -6.19
CA PRO A 40 7.08 -3.35 -7.23
C PRO A 40 6.55 -2.76 -8.53
N ALA A 41 7.12 -3.16 -9.66
CA ALA A 41 6.69 -2.69 -10.97
C ALA A 41 5.20 -3.00 -11.22
N GLY A 42 4.44 -2.01 -11.68
CA GLY A 42 3.03 -2.20 -12.03
C GLY A 42 2.06 -2.19 -10.85
N THR A 43 2.53 -1.83 -9.65
CA THR A 43 1.68 -1.43 -8.52
C THR A 43 0.66 -0.44 -8.94
#